data_AF-A0A093T3R8-F1
#
_entry.id   AF-A0A093T3R8-F1
#
_cell.length_a   1.000
_cell.length_b   1.000
_cell.length_c   1.000
_cell.angle_alpha   90.00
_cell.angle_beta   90.00
_cell.angle_gamma   90.00
#
_symmetry.space_group_name_H-M   'P 1'
#
loop_
_entity.id
_entity.type
_entity.pdbx_description
1 polymer ?
#
loop_
_entity_poly.entity_id
_entity_poly.type
_entity_poly.pdbx_seq_one_letter_code
_entity_poly.pdbx_strand_id
1 'polypeptide(L)'
;HFKTFDGYIFSFPGLCNYVFASHCNTPYEDFNIQIRRIIVENAPTINRITMKLEGVAVELLKAVVMINSNRVQLPYSESGIMIEKSSIYVKVASKMGIVLMWNEDDSILV
;
A
#
# COMPACT_ATOMS: atom_id res chain seq x y z
N HIS A 1 8.49 12.37 -4.33
CA HIS A 1 9.51 12.37 -3.26
C HIS A 1 9.25 11.23 -2.28
N PHE A 2 10.18 10.95 -1.37
CA PHE A 2 10.03 10.01 -0.26
C PHE A 2 10.46 10.67 1.04
N LYS A 3 9.83 10.28 2.15
CA LYS A 3 10.25 10.61 3.52
C LYS A 3 10.28 9.32 4.33
N THR A 4 11.38 9.02 5.00
CA THR A 4 11.50 7.84 5.87
C THR A 4 10.83 8.08 7.24
N PHE A 5 10.68 7.01 8.02
CA PHE A 5 10.18 7.09 9.40
C PHE A 5 11.02 8.03 10.28
N ASP A 6 12.34 8.04 10.09
CA ASP A 6 13.28 8.93 10.81
C ASP A 6 13.38 10.34 10.19
N GLY A 7 12.59 10.63 9.15
CA GLY A 7 12.46 11.95 8.56
C GLY A 7 13.43 12.29 7.44
N TYR A 8 14.23 11.34 6.93
CA TYR A 8 15.09 11.58 5.77
C TYR A 8 14.26 11.76 4.50
N ILE A 9 14.52 12.84 3.77
CA ILE A 9 13.80 13.18 2.54
C ILE A 9 14.73 12.97 1.33
N PHE A 10 14.24 12.26 0.32
CA PHE A 10 14.98 12.06 -0.92
C PHE A 10 14.06 11.90 -2.14
N SER A 11 14.67 11.97 -3.32
CA SER A 11 14.01 11.76 -4.60
C SER A 11 14.55 10.52 -5.26
N PHE A 12 13.65 9.62 -5.67
CA PHE A 12 14.00 8.42 -6.40
C PHE A 12 12.99 8.21 -7.53
N PRO A 13 13.38 8.44 -8.81
CA PRO A 13 12.49 8.39 -9.96
C PRO A 13 12.35 6.96 -10.54
N GLY A 14 12.39 5.93 -9.69
CA GLY A 14 12.24 4.54 -10.11
C GLY A 14 10.80 4.19 -10.51
N LEU A 15 10.65 3.43 -11.60
CA LEU A 15 9.35 2.99 -12.15
C LEU A 15 9.12 1.47 -12.03
N CYS A 16 10.09 0.72 -11.52
CA CYS A 16 9.91 -0.68 -11.22
C CYS A 16 9.01 -0.87 -9.98
N ASN A 17 8.84 -2.13 -9.61
CA ASN A 17 8.21 -2.49 -8.35
C ASN A 17 9.26 -2.45 -7.23
N TYR A 18 8.97 -1.74 -6.14
CA TYR A 18 9.89 -1.57 -5.02
C TYR A 18 9.22 -1.89 -3.69
N VAL A 19 9.99 -2.48 -2.77
CA VAL A 19 9.59 -2.62 -1.37
C VAL A 19 9.60 -1.23 -0.73
N PHE A 20 8.45 -0.83 -0.19
CA PHE A 20 8.27 0.44 0.51
C PHE A 20 8.57 0.31 2.00
N ALA A 21 8.03 -0.74 2.63
CA ALA A 21 8.31 -1.11 4.00
C ALA A 21 8.09 -2.62 4.18
N SER A 22 8.91 -3.26 5.00
CA SER A 22 8.75 -4.68 5.31
C SER A 22 9.27 -5.02 6.71
N HIS A 23 8.77 -6.12 7.27
CA HIS A 23 9.37 -6.76 8.43
C HIS A 23 10.54 -7.64 7.95
N CYS A 24 11.78 -7.27 8.31
CA CYS A 24 12.99 -7.97 7.89
C CYS A 24 13.73 -8.63 9.06
N ASN A 25 14.73 -9.47 8.73
CA ASN A 25 15.60 -10.19 9.69
C ASN A 25 14.89 -11.25 10.54
N THR A 26 13.79 -11.80 10.03
CA THR A 26 13.04 -12.90 10.66
C THR A 26 12.76 -14.01 9.63
N PRO A 27 12.52 -15.26 10.07
CA PRO A 27 12.11 -16.34 9.17
C PRO A 27 10.69 -16.12 8.60
N TYR A 28 9.89 -15.29 9.28
CA TYR A 28 8.52 -14.99 8.95
C TYR A 28 8.33 -13.48 8.80
N GLU A 29 8.00 -13.05 7.59
CA GLU A 29 7.69 -11.66 7.28
C GLU A 29 6.22 -11.38 7.60
N ASP A 30 5.97 -10.71 8.74
CA ASP A 30 4.60 -10.39 9.18
C ASP A 30 3.90 -9.42 8.22
N PHE A 31 4.67 -8.49 7.65
CA PHE A 31 4.18 -7.60 6.62
C PHE A 31 5.22 -7.27 5.55
N ASN A 32 4.72 -7.07 4.34
CA ASN A 32 5.48 -6.56 3.21
C ASN A 32 4.60 -5.60 2.42
N ILE A 33 5.08 -4.37 2.17
CA ILE A 33 4.36 -3.35 1.41
C ILE A 33 5.23 -2.98 0.22
N GLN A 34 4.68 -3.07 -0.97
CA GLN A 34 5.38 -2.71 -2.21
C GLN A 34 4.54 -1.73 -3.02
N ILE A 35 5.23 -0.86 -3.74
CA ILE A 35 4.64 0.13 -4.63
C ILE A 35 5.21 -0.03 -6.03
N ARG A 36 4.36 0.21 -7.03
CA ARG A 36 4.78 0.36 -8.42
C ARG A 36 4.25 1.68 -8.96
N ARG A 37 5.16 2.52 -9.46
CA ARG A 37 4.83 3.80 -10.09
C ARG A 37 4.78 3.67 -11.61
N ILE A 38 4.03 4.57 -12.23
CA ILE A 38 4.04 4.84 -13.67
C ILE A 38 4.09 6.35 -13.90
N ILE A 39 4.33 6.77 -15.14
CA ILE A 39 4.21 8.18 -15.52
C ILE A 39 2.84 8.41 -16.14
N VAL A 40 2.08 9.33 -15.58
CA VAL A 40 0.82 9.86 -16.12
C VAL A 40 1.01 11.36 -16.28
N GLU A 41 0.82 11.91 -17.48
CA GLU A 41 0.94 13.35 -17.74
C GLU A 41 2.25 13.98 -17.21
N ASN A 42 3.39 13.29 -17.39
CA ASN A 42 4.72 13.66 -16.88
C ASN A 42 4.86 13.68 -15.34
N ALA A 43 3.86 13.19 -14.60
CA ALA A 43 3.92 13.04 -13.15
C ALA A 43 4.05 11.56 -12.74
N PRO A 44 4.86 11.23 -11.71
CA PRO A 44 4.93 9.89 -11.17
C PRO A 44 3.71 9.58 -10.30
N THR A 45 2.84 8.69 -10.77
CA THR A 45 1.64 8.23 -10.07
C THR A 45 1.85 6.81 -9.54
N ILE A 46 1.28 6.48 -8.38
CA ILE A 46 1.28 5.12 -7.86
C ILE A 46 0.21 4.33 -8.63
N ASN A 47 0.64 3.37 -9.45
CA ASN A 47 -0.28 2.54 -10.22
C ASN A 47 -0.86 1.38 -9.41
N ARG A 48 -0.03 0.83 -8.51
CA ARG A 48 -0.37 -0.35 -7.74
C ARG A 48 0.35 -0.35 -6.40
N ILE A 49 -0.38 -0.74 -5.36
CA ILE A 49 0.15 -1.07 -4.04
C ILE A 49 -0.16 -2.54 -3.78
N THR A 50 0.83 -3.32 -3.38
CA THR A 50 0.63 -4.71 -2.93
C THR A 50 1.10 -4.84 -1.49
N MET A 51 0.27 -5.45 -0.66
CA MET A 51 0.57 -5.72 0.73
C MET A 51 0.43 -7.21 1.01
N LYS A 52 1.36 -7.78 1.78
CA LYS A 52 1.18 -9.03 2.48
C LYS A 52 1.02 -8.68 3.95
N LEU A 53 -0.09 -9.04 4.58
CA LEU A 53 -0.39 -8.75 5.99
C LEU A 53 -0.79 -10.07 6.67
N GLU A 54 0.10 -10.65 7.48
CA GLU A 54 -0.14 -11.93 8.18
C GLU A 54 -0.65 -13.04 7.25
N GLY A 55 -0.05 -13.14 6.05
CA GLY A 55 -0.45 -14.14 5.06
C GLY A 55 -1.59 -13.71 4.12
N VAL A 56 -2.32 -12.64 4.40
CA VAL A 56 -3.35 -12.11 3.50
C VAL A 56 -2.71 -11.21 2.44
N ALA A 57 -3.00 -11.48 1.16
CA ALA A 57 -2.57 -10.62 0.06
C ALA A 57 -3.61 -9.54 -0.22
N VAL A 58 -3.23 -8.27 -0.10
CA VAL A 58 -4.04 -7.10 -0.43
C VAL A 58 -3.42 -6.42 -1.65
N GLU A 59 -4.22 -6.13 -2.66
CA GLU A 59 -3.79 -5.33 -3.82
C GLU A 59 -4.74 -4.15 -4.01
N LEU A 60 -4.15 -2.96 -4.08
CA LEU A 60 -4.86 -1.71 -4.33
C LEU A 60 -4.47 -1.19 -5.71
N LEU A 61 -5.47 -1.00 -6.56
CA LEU A 61 -5.39 -0.22 -7.78
C LEU A 61 -6.45 0.89 -7.73
N LYS A 62 -6.40 1.84 -8.65
CA LYS A 62 -7.37 2.93 -8.70
C LYS A 62 -8.78 2.36 -8.83
N ALA A 63 -9.65 2.66 -7.85
CA ALA A 63 -11.02 2.16 -7.73
C ALA A 63 -11.20 0.62 -7.63
N VAL A 64 -10.13 -0.14 -7.40
CA VAL A 64 -10.19 -1.60 -7.29
C VAL A 64 -9.38 -2.05 -6.08
N VAL A 65 -10.03 -2.81 -5.20
CA VAL A 65 -9.39 -3.50 -4.07
C VAL A 65 -9.55 -5.00 -4.28
N MET A 66 -8.46 -5.73 -4.14
CA MET A 66 -8.44 -7.19 -4.21
C MET A 66 -7.86 -7.78 -2.93
N ILE A 67 -8.48 -8.85 -2.45
CA ILE A 67 -8.02 -9.66 -1.32
C ILE A 67 -7.84 -11.09 -1.82
N ASN A 68 -6.63 -11.63 -1.70
CA ASN A 68 -6.27 -12.97 -2.20
C ASN A 68 -6.74 -13.18 -3.66
N SER A 69 -6.47 -12.20 -4.53
CA SER A 69 -6.85 -12.16 -5.94
C SER A 69 -8.36 -12.07 -6.22
N ASN A 70 -9.21 -11.91 -5.21
CA ASN A 70 -10.65 -11.69 -5.37
C ASN A 70 -10.98 -10.22 -5.19
N ARG A 71 -11.73 -9.64 -6.12
CA ARG A 71 -12.22 -8.26 -5.99
C ARG A 71 -13.23 -8.18 -4.84
N VAL A 72 -13.05 -7.21 -3.95
CA VAL A 72 -13.96 -6.97 -2.82
C VAL A 72 -14.66 -5.62 -2.97
N GLN A 73 -15.81 -5.49 -2.32
CA GLN A 73 -16.50 -4.22 -2.15
C GLN A 73 -16.09 -3.58 -0.82
N LEU A 74 -16.08 -2.25 -0.77
CA LEU A 74 -15.77 -1.50 0.43
C LEU A 74 -17.07 -1.02 1.12
N PRO A 75 -17.11 -0.94 2.46
CA PRO A 75 -16.04 -1.32 3.38
C PRO A 75 -15.83 -2.84 3.44
N TYR A 76 -14.58 -3.25 3.63
CA TYR A 76 -14.19 -4.65 3.81
C TYR A 76 -13.65 -4.85 5.23
N SER A 77 -14.06 -5.92 5.90
CA SER A 77 -13.57 -6.26 7.24
C SER A 77 -13.55 -7.76 7.45
N GLU A 78 -12.36 -8.36 7.41
CA GLU A 78 -12.18 -9.81 7.58
C GLU A 78 -10.71 -10.11 7.94
N SER A 79 -10.43 -11.24 8.59
CA SER A 79 -9.06 -11.70 8.88
C SER A 79 -8.16 -10.68 9.57
N GLY A 80 -8.75 -9.79 10.39
CA GLY A 80 -8.02 -8.72 11.08
C GLY A 80 -7.58 -7.57 10.17
N ILE A 81 -8.14 -7.46 8.96
CA ILE A 81 -7.93 -6.36 8.02
C ILE A 81 -9.24 -5.61 7.84
N MET A 82 -9.17 -4.28 7.96
CA MET A 82 -10.26 -3.35 7.68
C MET A 82 -9.84 -2.44 6.54
N ILE A 83 -10.67 -2.32 5.51
CA ILE A 83 -10.45 -1.43 4.38
C ILE A 83 -11.66 -0.53 4.19
N GLU A 84 -11.42 0.77 4.23
CA GLU A 84 -12.44 1.79 4.09
C GLU A 84 -12.03 2.80 3.02
N LYS A 85 -13.01 3.34 2.31
CA LYS A 85 -12.79 4.42 1.35
C LYS A 85 -13.53 5.66 1.80
N SER A 86 -12.78 6.75 1.95
CA SER A 86 -13.32 8.10 2.09
C SER A 86 -13.37 8.78 0.71
N SER A 87 -13.79 10.05 0.68
CA SER A 87 -13.70 10.87 -0.54
C SER A 87 -12.26 11.19 -0.96
N ILE A 88 -11.28 11.04 -0.07
CA ILE A 88 -9.89 11.51 -0.28
C ILE A 88 -8.90 10.34 -0.32
N TYR A 89 -9.16 9.25 0.41
CA TYR A 89 -8.22 8.15 0.54
C TYR A 89 -8.91 6.79 0.71
N VAL A 90 -8.20 5.74 0.29
CA VAL A 90 -8.41 4.37 0.76
C VAL A 90 -7.52 4.14 1.96
N LYS A 91 -8.09 3.65 3.07
CA LYS A 91 -7.40 3.30 4.30
C LYS A 91 -7.42 1.80 4.48
N VAL A 92 -6.26 1.19 4.71
CA VAL A 92 -6.10 -0.21 5.12
C VAL A 92 -5.57 -0.20 6.55
N ALA A 93 -6.28 -0.84 7.47
CA ALA A 93 -5.83 -1.02 8.85
C ALA A 93 -5.78 -2.52 9.17
N SER A 94 -4.71 -2.97 9.83
CA SER A 94 -4.56 -4.35 10.27
C SER A 94 -4.51 -4.45 11.80
N LYS A 95 -4.90 -5.62 12.33
CA LYS A 95 -4.86 -5.92 13.78
C LYS A 95 -3.45 -5.82 14.39
N MET A 96 -2.39 -5.94 13.57
CA MET A 96 -0.99 -5.78 13.99
C MET A 96 -0.56 -4.30 14.12
N GLY A 97 -1.44 -3.35 13.79
CA GLY A 97 -1.17 -1.92 13.94
C GLY A 97 -0.62 -1.22 12.69
N ILE A 98 -0.54 -1.90 11.53
CA ILE A 98 -0.18 -1.25 10.27
C ILE A 98 -1.39 -0.47 9.75
N VAL A 99 -1.19 0.80 9.41
CA VAL A 99 -2.21 1.67 8.83
C VAL A 99 -1.66 2.30 7.56
N LEU A 100 -2.16 1.90 6.40
CA LEU A 100 -1.81 2.50 5.12
C LEU A 100 -2.94 3.41 4.64
N MET A 101 -2.58 4.58 4.12
CA MET A 101 -3.48 5.52 3.46
C MET A 101 -2.95 5.86 2.07
N TRP A 102 -3.81 5.77 1.06
CA TRP A 102 -3.47 6.13 -0.32
C TRP A 102 -4.57 6.98 -0.95
N ASN A 103 -4.19 8.06 -1.62
CA ASN A 103 -5.11 8.99 -2.29
C ASN A 103 -5.61 8.52 -3.68
N GLU A 104 -5.36 7.26 -4.06
CA GLU A 104 -5.62 6.72 -5.40
C GLU A 104 -4.86 7.45 -6.54
N ASP A 105 -3.81 8.19 -6.19
CA ASP A 105 -2.94 8.89 -7.13
C ASP A 105 -1.46 8.73 -6.71
N ASP A 106 -0.80 9.77 -6.21
CA ASP A 106 0.65 9.85 -6.03
C ASP A 106 1.12 9.75 -4.58
N SER A 107 0.21 9.83 -3.60
CA SER A 107 0.53 9.97 -2.18
C SER A 107 0.11 8.74 -1.38
N ILE A 108 1.11 8.10 -0.77
CA ILE A 108 0.99 6.96 0.14
C ILE A 108 1.61 7.33 1.49
N LEU A 109 0.94 6.94 2.57
CA LEU A 109 1.40 7.04 3.95
C LEU A 109 1.23 5.69 4.65
N VAL A 110 2.23 5.29 5.43
CA VAL A 110 2.22 4.11 6.31
C VAL A 110 2.70 4.55 7.68
#